data_AF-A0A2E8GIK6-F1
#
_entry.id   AF-A0A2E8GIK6-F1
#
_cell.length_a   1.000
_cell.length_b   1.000
_cell.length_c   1.000
_cell.angle_alpha   90.00
_cell.angle_beta   90.00
_cell.angle_gamma   90.00
#
_symmetry.space_group_name_H-M   'P 1'
#
loop_
_entity.id
_entity.type
_entity.pdbx_description
1 polymer ?
#
loop_
_entity_poly.entity_id
_entity_poly.type
_entity_poly.pdbx_seq_one_letter_code
_entity_poly.pdbx_strand_id
1 'polypeptide(L)'
;MSHFVLAEECIGCGACEFVCPRNALLKTDSFLGLFIINPFTCDDCGDCVEKCPVWAIEPDPEWAVCYGPGCPLGSRRLRKFECNVWQAPCHKCGSPLWRQPAKGEEWVCPECDMALRVRCPRVHKLSGVEESHPELVESLCRNNSRG
;
A
#
# COMPACT_ATOMS: atom_id res chain seq x y z
N MET A 1 -10.59 -1.86 3.48
CA MET A 1 -9.93 -3.03 2.88
C MET A 1 -9.34 -2.56 1.57
N SER A 2 -8.34 -3.25 1.00
CA SER A 2 -7.76 -2.86 -0.29
C SER A 2 -8.81 -2.92 -1.40
N HIS A 3 -8.41 -2.68 -2.65
CA HIS A 3 -9.21 -2.86 -3.84
C HIS A 3 -8.50 -3.77 -4.84
N PHE A 4 -9.25 -4.30 -5.81
CA PHE A 4 -8.74 -5.06 -6.95
C PHE A 4 -9.38 -4.58 -8.25
N VAL A 5 -8.76 -4.91 -9.39
CA VAL A 5 -9.25 -4.56 -10.72
C VAL A 5 -9.87 -5.79 -11.38
N LEU A 6 -11.09 -5.67 -11.90
CA LEU A 6 -11.72 -6.68 -12.76
C LEU A 6 -11.08 -6.62 -14.15
N ALA A 7 -10.31 -7.64 -14.52
CA ALA A 7 -9.50 -7.63 -15.73
C ALA A 7 -10.36 -7.59 -17.01
N GLU A 8 -11.51 -8.23 -16.97
CA GLU A 8 -12.49 -8.33 -18.06
C GLU A 8 -13.24 -7.01 -18.35
N GLU A 9 -13.36 -6.13 -17.35
CA GLU A 9 -13.99 -4.82 -17.47
C GLU A 9 -12.97 -3.70 -17.74
N CYS A 10 -11.71 -3.92 -17.34
CA CYS A 10 -10.68 -2.89 -17.42
C CYS A 10 -10.29 -2.57 -18.87
N ILE A 11 -10.38 -1.29 -19.24
CA ILE A 11 -10.04 -0.79 -20.58
C ILE A 11 -8.64 -0.15 -20.69
N GLY A 12 -7.81 -0.26 -19.64
CA GLY A 12 -6.42 0.23 -19.67
C GLY A 12 -6.24 1.76 -19.76
N CYS A 13 -7.26 2.55 -19.43
CA CYS A 13 -7.25 4.01 -19.65
C CYS A 13 -6.30 4.81 -18.73
N GLY A 14 -5.90 4.27 -17.58
CA GLY A 14 -4.96 4.91 -16.65
C GLY A 14 -5.57 6.00 -15.74
N ALA A 15 -6.88 6.27 -15.81
CA ALA A 15 -7.52 7.27 -14.94
C ALA A 15 -7.32 6.97 -13.45
N CYS A 16 -7.43 5.69 -13.07
CA CYS A 16 -7.26 5.21 -11.70
C CYS A 16 -5.82 5.36 -11.18
N GLU A 17 -4.81 5.13 -12.02
CA GLU A 17 -3.41 5.35 -11.68
C GLU A 17 -3.13 6.83 -11.44
N PHE A 18 -3.60 7.69 -12.35
CA PHE A 18 -3.37 9.13 -12.28
C PHE A 18 -3.90 9.77 -10.99
N VAL A 19 -5.03 9.27 -10.46
CA VAL A 19 -5.63 9.84 -9.24
C VAL A 19 -5.14 9.20 -7.95
N CYS A 20 -4.38 8.10 -8.01
CA CYS A 20 -4.01 7.36 -6.80
C CYS A 20 -2.94 8.12 -6.00
N PRO A 21 -3.23 8.61 -4.78
CA PRO A 21 -2.26 9.39 -4.00
C PRO A 21 -1.07 8.56 -3.49
N ARG A 22 -1.14 7.22 -3.60
CA ARG A 22 -0.12 6.29 -3.11
C ARG A 22 0.63 5.57 -4.21
N ASN A 23 0.35 5.89 -5.48
CA ASN A 23 0.88 5.14 -6.62
C ASN A 23 0.70 3.62 -6.44
N ALA A 24 -0.46 3.21 -5.94
CA ALA A 24 -0.74 1.81 -5.64
C ALA A 24 -1.14 1.00 -6.88
N LEU A 25 -1.36 1.65 -8.03
CA LEU A 25 -1.71 0.97 -9.27
C LEU A 25 -0.46 0.72 -10.10
N LEU A 26 -0.36 -0.49 -10.64
CA LEU A 26 0.68 -0.90 -11.56
C LEU A 26 0.06 -1.28 -12.89
N LYS A 27 0.58 -0.67 -13.96
CA LYS A 27 0.25 -1.06 -15.32
C LYS A 27 0.95 -2.37 -15.68
N THR A 28 0.19 -3.32 -16.23
CA THR A 28 0.69 -4.61 -16.70
C THR A 28 1.12 -4.55 -18.17
N ASP A 29 1.87 -5.55 -18.61
CA ASP A 29 2.29 -5.73 -20.01
C ASP A 29 1.21 -6.40 -20.90
N SER A 30 -0.03 -6.47 -20.42
CA SER A 30 -1.15 -6.98 -21.22
C SER A 30 -1.42 -6.07 -22.44
N PHE A 31 -2.11 -6.60 -23.46
CA PHE A 31 -2.36 -5.87 -24.72
C PHE A 31 -3.02 -4.51 -24.50
N LEU A 32 -4.00 -4.42 -23.58
CA LEU A 32 -4.66 -3.16 -23.22
C LEU A 32 -3.90 -2.35 -22.16
N GLY A 33 -2.87 -2.91 -21.54
CA GLY A 33 -2.20 -2.31 -20.39
C GLY A 33 -3.14 -2.22 -19.18
N LEU A 34 -3.75 -3.35 -18.82
CA LEU A 34 -4.60 -3.49 -17.64
C LEU A 34 -3.83 -3.14 -16.37
N PHE A 35 -4.57 -2.79 -15.31
CA PHE A 35 -3.98 -2.39 -14.04
C PHE A 35 -4.16 -3.45 -12.96
N ILE A 36 -3.20 -3.54 -12.03
CA ILE A 36 -3.28 -4.30 -10.79
C ILE A 36 -3.08 -3.31 -9.63
N ILE A 37 -3.77 -3.52 -8.51
CA ILE A 37 -3.60 -2.72 -7.30
C ILE A 37 -2.67 -3.45 -6.33
N ASN A 38 -1.61 -2.78 -5.89
CA ASN A 38 -0.74 -3.23 -4.83
C ASN A 38 -1.44 -3.02 -3.46
N PRO A 39 -1.81 -4.12 -2.77
CA PRO A 39 -2.55 -4.02 -1.53
C PRO A 39 -1.71 -3.53 -0.34
N PHE A 40 -0.39 -3.46 -0.44
CA PHE A 40 0.45 -2.93 0.63
C PHE A 40 0.48 -1.40 0.62
N THR A 41 0.52 -0.77 -0.56
CA THR A 41 0.56 0.69 -0.71
C THR A 41 -0.81 1.34 -0.83
N CYS A 42 -1.88 0.58 -1.13
CA CYS A 42 -3.25 1.09 -1.10
C CYS A 42 -3.61 1.56 0.33
N ASP A 43 -4.18 2.75 0.52
CA ASP A 43 -4.66 3.22 1.84
C ASP A 43 -6.18 3.19 1.98
N ASP A 44 -6.86 2.50 1.07
CA ASP A 44 -8.31 2.31 1.05
C ASP A 44 -9.11 3.60 0.83
N CYS A 45 -8.49 4.66 0.28
CA CYS A 45 -9.14 5.96 0.05
C CYS A 45 -10.34 5.90 -0.92
N GLY A 46 -10.31 5.00 -1.92
CA GLY A 46 -11.40 4.82 -2.88
C GLY A 46 -11.37 5.77 -4.08
N ASP A 47 -10.40 6.70 -4.18
CA ASP A 47 -10.31 7.66 -5.29
C ASP A 47 -10.29 6.98 -6.67
N CYS A 48 -9.61 5.82 -6.78
CA CYS A 48 -9.54 5.06 -8.02
C CYS A 48 -10.90 4.48 -8.44
N VAL A 49 -11.75 4.09 -7.49
CA VAL A 49 -13.09 3.54 -7.74
C VAL A 49 -13.97 4.60 -8.39
N GLU A 50 -14.03 5.79 -7.80
CA GLU A 50 -14.85 6.89 -8.30
C GLU A 50 -14.42 7.37 -9.70
N LYS A 51 -13.13 7.18 -10.03
CA LYS A 51 -12.55 7.68 -11.29
C LYS A 51 -12.53 6.64 -12.39
N CYS A 52 -12.88 5.38 -12.11
CA CYS A 52 -12.96 4.36 -13.13
C CYS A 52 -14.20 4.59 -14.02
N PRO A 53 -14.05 4.93 -15.31
CA PRO A 53 -15.21 5.22 -16.17
C PRO A 53 -16.06 3.99 -16.49
N VAL A 54 -15.53 2.79 -16.23
CA VAL A 54 -16.14 1.48 -16.49
C VAL A 54 -16.37 0.68 -15.21
N TRP A 55 -16.20 1.30 -14.03
CA TRP A 55 -16.47 0.66 -12.73
C TRP A 55 -15.73 -0.67 -12.48
N ALA A 56 -14.57 -0.86 -13.11
CA ALA A 56 -13.77 -2.08 -13.05
C ALA A 56 -12.95 -2.25 -11.76
N ILE A 57 -13.28 -1.54 -10.67
CA ILE A 57 -12.51 -1.58 -9.40
C ILE A 57 -13.47 -1.86 -8.25
N GLU A 58 -13.20 -2.92 -7.51
CA GLU A 58 -14.02 -3.38 -6.38
C GLU A 58 -13.21 -3.48 -5.07
N PRO A 59 -13.84 -3.39 -3.89
CA PRO A 59 -13.19 -3.65 -2.62
C PRO A 59 -12.74 -5.12 -2.50
N ASP A 60 -11.53 -5.34 -2.01
CA ASP A 60 -10.96 -6.66 -1.77
C ASP A 60 -11.11 -7.05 -0.28
N PRO A 61 -12.10 -7.90 0.09
CA PRO A 61 -12.37 -8.27 1.48
C PRO A 61 -11.28 -9.13 2.11
N GLU A 62 -10.37 -9.68 1.31
CA GLU A 62 -9.27 -10.48 1.80
C GLU A 62 -8.21 -9.63 2.52
N TRP A 63 -8.24 -8.30 2.36
CA TRP A 63 -7.24 -7.42 2.95
C TRP A 63 -7.73 -6.67 4.17
N ALA A 64 -6.87 -6.63 5.21
CA ALA A 64 -7.09 -5.78 6.37
C ALA A 64 -7.29 -4.31 5.95
N VAL A 65 -8.29 -3.65 6.55
CA VAL A 65 -8.56 -2.22 6.32
C VAL A 65 -7.40 -1.37 6.84
N CYS A 66 -6.97 -0.38 6.05
CA CYS A 66 -6.05 0.65 6.49
C CYS A 66 -6.80 1.67 7.36
N TYR A 67 -6.39 1.84 8.62
CA TYR A 67 -6.97 2.86 9.53
C TYR A 67 -6.15 4.16 9.57
N GLY A 68 -5.20 4.34 8.65
CA GLY A 68 -4.40 5.56 8.61
C GLY A 68 -3.46 5.71 9.82
N PRO A 69 -3.18 6.95 10.27
CA PRO A 69 -1.95 7.28 11.01
C PRO A 69 -1.66 6.41 12.24
N GLY A 70 -0.61 5.57 12.12
CA GLY A 70 -0.05 4.76 13.21
C GLY A 70 -0.72 3.40 13.43
N CYS A 71 -1.42 2.88 12.43
CA CYS A 71 -2.34 1.74 12.51
C CYS A 71 -1.71 0.35 12.88
N PRO A 72 -2.14 -0.21 14.01
CA PRO A 72 -2.54 -1.62 14.17
C PRO A 72 -4.04 -1.62 14.51
N LEU A 73 -4.79 -1.19 13.50
CA LEU A 73 -6.24 -1.08 13.40
C LEU A 73 -6.91 -0.17 14.45
N GLY A 74 -6.32 1.00 14.68
CA GLY A 74 -7.02 2.13 15.32
C GLY A 74 -6.74 2.35 16.82
N SER A 75 -5.65 1.78 17.35
CA SER A 75 -5.25 1.98 18.74
C SER A 75 -5.06 3.45 19.13
N ARG A 76 -5.64 3.88 20.27
CA ARG A 76 -5.45 5.25 20.81
C ARG A 76 -3.99 5.55 21.17
N ARG A 77 -3.21 4.52 21.56
CA ARG A 77 -1.80 4.66 21.93
C ARG A 77 -0.96 5.17 20.77
N LEU A 78 -1.35 4.85 19.53
CA LEU A 78 -0.51 5.09 18.36
C LEU A 78 -0.94 6.30 17.53
N ARG A 79 -1.91 7.08 17.99
CA ARG A 79 -2.39 8.31 17.33
C ARG A 79 -1.33 9.38 17.10
N LYS A 80 -0.20 9.32 17.81
CA LYS A 80 0.92 10.25 17.64
C LYS A 80 1.90 9.81 16.55
N PHE A 81 1.71 8.62 15.99
CA PHE A 81 2.57 8.06 14.96
C PHE A 81 1.85 8.08 13.62
N GLU A 82 2.66 8.10 12.58
CA GLU A 82 2.22 7.93 11.19
C GLU A 82 3.04 6.78 10.61
N CYS A 83 2.42 5.88 9.87
CA CYS A 83 3.16 4.98 8.99
C CYS A 83 3.21 5.59 7.60
N ASN A 84 4.22 5.24 6.82
CA ASN A 84 4.36 5.72 5.46
C ASN A 84 3.54 4.91 4.44
N VAL A 85 2.59 4.08 4.88
CA VAL A 85 1.77 3.23 3.99
C VAL A 85 2.62 2.45 2.97
N TRP A 86 3.69 1.80 3.45
CA TRP A 86 4.60 0.99 2.64
C TRP A 86 5.29 1.73 1.50
N GLN A 87 5.28 3.07 1.48
CA GLN A 87 6.02 3.86 0.49
C GLN A 87 7.54 3.71 0.64
N ALA A 88 8.01 3.32 1.82
CA ALA A 88 9.38 2.87 2.03
C ALA A 88 9.42 1.72 3.06
N PRO A 89 10.13 0.62 2.75
CA PRO A 89 10.31 -0.49 3.69
C PRO A 89 11.53 -0.27 4.59
N CYS A 90 11.50 -0.89 5.77
CA CYS A 90 12.69 -1.06 6.59
C CYS A 90 13.70 -1.99 5.91
N HIS A 91 14.95 -1.55 5.76
CA HIS A 91 16.02 -2.35 5.16
C HIS A 91 16.33 -3.67 5.90
N LYS A 92 15.92 -3.80 7.18
CA LYS A 92 16.16 -5.00 8.00
C LYS A 92 15.02 -6.01 7.93
N CYS A 93 13.76 -5.54 7.98
CA CYS A 93 12.60 -6.42 8.15
C CYS A 93 11.47 -6.21 7.13
N GLY A 94 11.64 -5.29 6.17
CA GLY A 94 10.65 -5.02 5.13
C GLY A 94 9.38 -4.28 5.60
N SER A 95 9.16 -4.13 6.92
CA SER A 95 7.98 -3.44 7.45
C SER A 95 7.94 -1.96 7.03
N PRO A 96 6.74 -1.36 6.89
CA PRO A 96 6.62 0.05 6.57
C PRO A 96 7.26 0.89 7.66
N LEU A 97 7.88 2.01 7.28
CA LEU A 97 8.51 2.93 8.21
C LEU A 97 7.50 3.87 8.85
N TRP A 98 7.81 4.31 10.08
CA TRP A 98 6.95 5.10 10.93
C TRP A 98 7.67 6.36 11.39
N ARG A 99 6.92 7.40 11.69
CA ARG A 99 7.47 8.61 12.30
C ARG A 99 6.55 9.11 13.40
N GLN A 100 7.09 9.97 14.26
CA GLN A 100 6.32 10.75 15.21
C GLN A 100 6.46 12.23 14.82
N PRO A 101 5.51 12.83 14.11
CA PRO A 101 5.65 14.17 13.55
C PRO A 101 6.06 15.23 14.60
N ALA A 102 5.56 15.10 15.82
CA ALA A 102 5.89 15.99 16.93
C ALA A 102 7.36 15.91 17.42
N LYS A 103 8.12 14.89 17.00
CA LYS A 103 9.53 14.68 17.36
C LYS A 103 10.50 14.85 16.18
N GLY A 104 9.99 15.01 14.97
CA GLY A 104 10.78 15.12 13.75
C GLY A 104 10.12 14.45 12.56
N GLU A 105 10.80 14.55 11.42
CA GLU A 105 10.29 14.06 10.13
C GLU A 105 10.84 12.69 9.72
N GLU A 106 11.78 12.16 10.51
CA GLU A 106 12.51 10.93 10.20
C GLU A 106 11.62 9.68 10.24
N TRP A 107 11.76 8.85 9.20
CA TRP A 107 11.10 7.56 9.07
C TRP A 107 11.98 6.44 9.63
N VAL A 108 11.49 5.75 10.66
CA VAL A 108 12.21 4.70 11.38
C VAL A 108 11.35 3.45 11.54
N CYS A 109 11.96 2.28 11.68
CA CYS A 109 11.19 1.05 11.86
C CYS A 109 10.66 0.96 13.30
N PRO A 110 9.35 0.75 13.50
CA PRO A 110 8.77 0.62 14.84
C PRO A 110 9.31 -0.58 15.61
N GLU A 111 9.73 -1.64 14.92
CA GLU A 111 10.28 -2.83 15.55
C GLU A 111 11.81 -2.75 15.68
N CYS A 112 12.53 -2.51 14.58
CA CYS A 112 13.98 -2.58 14.57
C CYS A 112 14.67 -1.38 15.26
N ASP A 113 14.06 -0.20 15.21
CA ASP A 113 14.73 1.04 15.65
C ASP A 113 14.02 1.67 16.87
N MET A 114 12.71 1.43 17.05
CA MET A 114 11.93 2.02 18.16
C MET A 114 11.54 1.03 19.27
N ALA A 115 11.80 -0.27 19.10
CA ALA A 115 11.44 -1.34 20.03
C ALA A 115 9.94 -1.41 20.43
N LEU A 116 9.03 -0.88 19.60
CA LEU A 116 7.58 -0.87 19.87
C LEU A 116 6.92 -2.22 19.60
N ARG A 117 7.55 -3.12 18.82
CA ARG A 117 7.02 -4.44 18.42
C ARG A 117 5.61 -4.36 17.82
N VAL A 118 5.37 -3.37 16.98
CA VAL A 118 4.13 -3.19 16.22
C VAL A 118 4.41 -3.28 14.73
N ARG A 119 3.52 -3.93 13.98
CA ARG A 119 3.62 -4.09 12.53
C ARG A 119 2.29 -3.79 11.86
N CYS A 120 2.35 -3.40 10.59
CA CYS A 120 1.16 -3.30 9.76
C CYS A 120 0.49 -4.68 9.66
N PRO A 121 -0.82 -4.82 9.93
CA PRO A 121 -1.51 -6.11 9.82
C PRO A 121 -1.43 -6.75 8.43
N ARG A 122 -1.21 -5.96 7.37
CA ARG A 122 -1.02 -6.49 6.01
C ARG A 122 0.26 -7.30 5.85
N VAL A 123 1.25 -7.14 6.74
CA VAL A 123 2.50 -7.92 6.71
C VAL A 123 2.25 -9.44 6.74
N HIS A 124 1.13 -9.88 7.30
CA HIS A 124 0.77 -11.30 7.38
C HIS A 124 0.51 -11.94 6.01
N LYS A 125 0.23 -11.15 4.99
CA LYS A 125 0.04 -11.63 3.61
C LYS A 125 1.26 -11.36 2.72
N LEU A 126 2.35 -10.80 3.25
CA LEU A 126 3.54 -10.44 2.47
C LEU A 126 4.14 -11.64 1.73
N SER A 127 4.40 -12.75 2.44
CA SER A 127 5.00 -13.93 1.82
C SER A 127 4.11 -14.56 0.75
N GLY A 128 2.79 -14.60 0.98
CA GLY A 128 1.85 -15.15 0.01
C GLY A 128 1.74 -14.30 -1.27
N VAL A 129 1.81 -12.97 -1.14
CA VAL A 129 1.86 -12.08 -2.31
C VAL A 129 3.22 -12.16 -3.01
N GLU A 130 4.32 -12.26 -2.28
CA GLU A 130 5.64 -12.41 -2.90
C GLU A 130 5.73 -13.67 -3.77
N GLU A 131 5.08 -14.76 -3.34
CA GLU A 131 5.01 -16.02 -4.10
C GLU A 131 4.10 -15.95 -5.34
N SER A 132 2.98 -15.24 -5.25
CA SER A 132 1.95 -15.20 -6.31
C SER A 132 2.07 -14.02 -7.27
N HIS A 133 2.57 -12.90 -6.78
CA HIS A 133 2.64 -11.58 -7.43
C HIS A 133 3.93 -10.83 -7.02
N PRO A 134 5.12 -11.36 -7.35
CA PRO A 134 6.39 -10.78 -6.96
C PRO A 134 6.56 -9.32 -7.41
N GLU A 135 5.96 -8.94 -8.53
CA GLU A 135 5.95 -7.57 -9.06
C GLU A 135 5.34 -6.55 -8.08
N LEU A 136 4.35 -6.96 -7.28
CA LEU A 136 3.73 -6.10 -6.28
C LEU A 136 4.69 -5.84 -5.11
N VAL A 137 5.46 -6.84 -4.71
CA VAL A 137 6.44 -6.69 -3.62
C VAL A 137 7.68 -5.95 -4.11
N GLU A 138 8.15 -6.21 -5.33
CA GLU A 138 9.30 -5.52 -5.90
C GLU A 138 9.06 -4.00 -6.04
N SER A 139 7.82 -3.60 -6.35
CA SER A 139 7.44 -2.19 -6.40
C SER A 139 7.64 -1.45 -5.07
N LEU A 140 7.59 -2.14 -3.93
CA LEU A 140 7.90 -1.58 -2.60
C LEU A 140 9.38 -1.21 -2.47
N CYS A 141 10.27 -1.94 -3.16
CA CYS A 141 11.70 -1.73 -3.15
C CYS A 141 12.16 -0.69 -4.18
N ARG A 142 11.49 -0.63 -5.35
CA ARG A 142 11.86 0.30 -6.45
C ARG A 142 11.49 1.76 -6.19
N ASN A 143 10.50 2.06 -5.35
CA ASN A 143 10.09 3.44 -5.04
C ASN A 143 11.08 4.22 -4.15
N ASN A 144 12.19 3.59 -3.73
CA ASN A 144 13.19 4.19 -2.84
C ASN A 144 14.53 4.50 -3.51
N SER A 145 14.61 4.44 -4.85
CA SER A 145 15.84 4.71 -5.63
C SER A 145 15.80 6.03 -6.43
N ARG A 146 14.82 6.91 -6.16
CA ARG A 146 14.81 8.31 -6.62
C ARG A 146 15.17 9.23 -5.46
N GLY A 147 16.45 9.22 -5.09
CA GLY A 147 17.13 10.23 -4.27
C GLY A 147 18.23 10.88 -5.08
#